data_AF-A0ABD5DSY1-F1
#
_entry.id   AF-A0ABD5DSY1-F1
#
_cell.length_a   1.000
_cell.length_b   1.000
_cell.length_c   1.000
_cell.angle_alpha   90.00
_cell.angle_beta   90.00
_cell.angle_gamma   90.00
#
_symmetry.space_group_name_H-M   'P 1'
#
loop_
_entity.id
_entity.type
_entity.pdbx_description
1 polymer ?
#
loop_
_entity_poly.entity_id
_entity_poly.type
_entity_poly.pdbx_seq_one_letter_code
_entity_poly.pdbx_strand_id
1 'polypeptide(L)'
;HASIGVFGAVSVASACLLPGSVAQGLAQVAPGDTPLLSVEHPTGEFSVTLQLDADGALAGCGLLRTARLLFAGEVFIPARVWPREE
;
A
#
# COMPACT_ATOMS: atom_id res chain seq x y z
N HIS A 1 6.83 10.44 -6.92
CA HIS A 1 6.00 10.59 -5.71
C HIS A 1 6.88 11.17 -4.62
N ALA A 2 6.38 12.06 -3.75
CA ALA A 2 7.24 12.68 -2.72
C ALA A 2 7.76 11.64 -1.69
N SER A 3 6.90 10.68 -1.34
CA SER A 3 7.24 9.44 -0.62
C SER A 3 6.95 8.22 -1.53
N ILE A 4 6.17 7.25 -1.06
CA ILE A 4 5.56 6.18 -1.87
C ILE A 4 4.04 6.10 -1.56
N GLY A 5 3.24 5.76 -2.57
CA GLY A 5 1.81 5.47 -2.37
C GLY A 5 1.62 4.14 -1.64
N VAL A 6 0.53 4.00 -0.87
CA VAL A 6 0.26 2.80 -0.02
C VAL A 6 0.31 1.52 -0.84
N PHE A 7 -0.51 1.42 -1.89
CA PHE A 7 -0.52 0.24 -2.76
C PHE A 7 0.72 0.14 -3.64
N GLY A 8 1.42 1.25 -3.89
CA GLY A 8 2.73 1.21 -4.57
C GLY A 8 3.76 0.43 -3.75
N ALA A 9 3.82 0.68 -2.44
CA ALA A 9 4.69 -0.08 -1.55
C ALA A 9 4.27 -1.55 -1.42
N VAL A 10 2.96 -1.83 -1.33
CA VAL A 10 2.46 -3.21 -1.32
C VAL A 10 2.89 -3.95 -2.59
N SER A 11 2.76 -3.34 -3.76
CA SER A 11 3.17 -3.95 -5.03
C SER A 11 4.67 -4.19 -5.09
N VAL A 12 5.51 -3.25 -4.64
CA VAL A 12 6.96 -3.43 -4.59
C VAL A 12 7.33 -4.56 -3.63
N ALA A 13 6.79 -4.55 -2.41
CA ALA A 13 7.02 -5.61 -1.43
C ALA A 13 6.59 -6.99 -1.96
N SER A 14 5.42 -7.06 -2.63
CA SER A 14 4.91 -8.30 -3.23
C SER A 14 5.82 -8.79 -4.35
N ALA A 15 6.33 -7.89 -5.18
CA ALA A 15 7.26 -8.24 -6.25
C ALA A 15 8.55 -8.84 -5.69
N CYS A 16 9.06 -8.37 -4.55
CA CYS A 16 10.25 -8.96 -3.91
C CYS A 16 10.09 -10.43 -3.52
N LEU A 17 8.84 -10.90 -3.31
CA LEU A 17 8.53 -12.30 -2.99
C LEU A 17 8.13 -13.13 -4.21
N LEU A 18 7.88 -12.49 -5.35
CA LEU A 18 7.43 -13.16 -6.57
C LEU A 18 8.63 -13.73 -7.35
N PRO A 19 8.71 -15.06 -7.55
CA PRO A 19 9.75 -15.66 -8.37
C PRO A 19 9.66 -15.15 -9.82
N GLY A 20 10.82 -14.88 -10.42
CA GLY A 20 10.98 -14.31 -11.76
C GLY A 20 10.76 -12.79 -11.86
N SER A 21 10.40 -12.12 -10.76
CA SER A 21 10.22 -10.67 -10.80
C SER A 21 11.55 -9.94 -10.93
N VAL A 22 11.52 -8.72 -11.48
CA VAL A 22 12.70 -7.82 -11.52
C VAL A 22 13.19 -7.45 -10.12
N ALA A 23 12.33 -7.57 -9.10
CA ALA A 23 12.68 -7.25 -7.71
C ALA A 23 13.22 -8.48 -6.95
N GLN A 24 13.24 -9.65 -7.57
CA GLN A 24 13.75 -10.86 -6.92
C GLN A 24 15.22 -10.69 -6.53
N GLY A 25 15.52 -11.03 -5.27
CA GLY A 25 16.88 -10.94 -4.72
C GLY A 25 17.34 -9.53 -4.34
N LEU A 26 16.51 -8.50 -4.53
CA LEU A 26 16.83 -7.15 -4.09
C LEU A 26 16.57 -6.93 -2.60
N ALA A 27 15.57 -7.60 -2.03
CA ALA A 27 15.19 -7.46 -0.64
C ALA A 27 15.78 -8.57 0.24
N GLN A 28 16.15 -8.21 1.47
CA GLN A 28 16.42 -9.18 2.53
C GLN A 28 15.10 -9.52 3.21
N VAL A 29 14.58 -10.71 2.94
CA VAL A 29 13.29 -11.15 3.46
C VAL A 29 13.52 -12.14 4.58
N ALA A 30 12.99 -11.84 5.77
CA ALA A 30 13.00 -12.78 6.88
C ALA A 30 12.13 -14.00 6.54
N PRO A 31 12.56 -15.22 6.91
CA PRO A 31 11.77 -16.43 6.67
C PRO A 31 10.46 -16.41 7.48
N GLY A 32 9.44 -17.10 6.95
CA GLY A 32 8.12 -17.24 7.57
C GLY A 32 6.98 -16.72 6.70
N ASP A 33 5.75 -16.91 7.17
CA ASP A 33 4.54 -16.67 6.38
C ASP A 33 4.03 -15.21 6.49
N THR A 34 4.66 -14.41 7.36
CA THR A 34 4.29 -13.00 7.57
C THR A 34 5.51 -12.07 7.48
N PRO A 35 6.19 -11.97 6.33
CA PRO A 35 7.39 -11.15 6.22
C PRO A 35 7.06 -9.67 6.33
N LEU A 36 7.89 -8.94 7.07
CA LEU A 36 7.85 -7.48 7.21
C LEU A 36 8.94 -6.87 6.32
N LEU A 37 8.53 -6.08 5.33
CA LEU A 37 9.44 -5.42 4.40
C LEU A 37 9.43 -3.91 4.62
N SER A 38 10.61 -3.34 4.82
CA SER A 38 10.84 -1.90 4.78
C SER A 38 10.99 -1.45 3.34
N VAL A 39 10.05 -0.66 2.83
CA VAL A 39 10.12 -0.09 1.47
C VAL A 39 10.66 1.33 1.56
N GLU A 40 11.96 1.49 1.33
CA GLU A 40 12.64 2.78 1.35
C GLU A 40 12.15 3.69 0.21
N HIS A 41 12.01 4.99 0.51
CA HIS A 41 11.57 6.02 -0.41
C HIS A 41 12.26 7.35 -0.10
N PRO A 42 12.22 8.39 -0.97
CA PRO A 42 13.06 9.59 -0.83
C PRO A 42 13.01 10.30 0.53
N THR A 43 11.91 10.16 1.28
CA THR A 43 11.71 10.81 2.58
C THR A 43 11.70 9.85 3.79
N GLY A 44 12.22 8.61 3.67
CA GLY A 44 12.23 7.63 4.76
C GLY A 44 11.93 6.21 4.31
N GLU A 45 11.14 5.46 5.09
CA GLU A 45 10.67 4.12 4.72
C GLU A 45 9.18 3.94 5.01
N PHE A 46 8.61 2.94 4.37
CA PHE A 46 7.27 2.50 4.66
C PHE A 46 7.19 0.97 4.82
N SER A 47 6.89 0.56 6.05
CA SER A 47 6.81 -0.84 6.45
C SER A 47 5.53 -1.52 5.95
N VAL A 48 5.70 -2.66 5.28
CA VAL A 48 4.63 -3.49 4.74
C VAL A 48 4.75 -4.89 5.30
N THR A 49 3.73 -5.35 6.03
CA THR A 49 3.59 -6.76 6.37
C THR A 49 2.86 -7.46 5.24
N LEU A 50 3.41 -8.54 4.72
CA LEU A 50 2.70 -9.43 3.79
C LEU A 50 2.25 -10.68 4.54
N GLN A 51 1.24 -11.36 4.02
CA GLN A 51 0.79 -12.66 4.49
C GLN A 51 0.83 -13.63 3.32
N LEU A 52 1.50 -14.75 3.51
CA LEU A 52 1.58 -15.85 2.56
C LEU A 52 0.67 -16.98 3.04
N ASP A 53 0.07 -17.70 2.10
CA ASP A 53 -0.61 -18.96 2.38
C ASP A 53 0.37 -20.15 2.38
N ALA A 54 -0.16 -21.36 2.58
CA ALA A 54 0.64 -22.59 2.64
C ALA A 54 1.38 -22.92 1.33
N ASP A 55 0.91 -22.39 0.20
CA ASP A 55 1.53 -22.58 -1.11
C ASP A 55 2.55 -21.46 -1.41
N GLY A 56 2.76 -20.53 -0.47
CA GLY A 56 3.63 -19.37 -0.61
C GLY A 56 3.03 -18.26 -1.48
N ALA A 57 1.73 -18.31 -1.79
CA ALA A 57 1.05 -17.28 -2.54
C ALA A 57 0.61 -16.13 -1.61
N LEU A 58 0.52 -14.92 -2.16
CA LEU A 58 0.14 -13.73 -1.40
C LEU A 58 -1.34 -13.80 -1.00
N ALA A 59 -1.61 -13.96 0.29
CA ALA A 59 -2.96 -14.03 0.85
C ALA A 59 -3.46 -12.69 1.40
N GLY A 60 -2.54 -11.78 1.75
CA GLY A 60 -2.91 -10.49 2.33
C GLY A 60 -1.74 -9.54 2.57
N CYS A 61 -2.06 -8.34 3.03
CA CYS A 61 -1.07 -7.37 3.50
C CYS A 61 -1.63 -6.52 4.64
N GLY A 62 -0.74 -6.05 5.51
CA GLY A 62 -1.05 -5.22 6.66
C GLY A 62 -0.11 -4.02 6.72
N LEU A 63 -0.69 -2.83 6.97
CA LEU A 63 0.05 -1.58 7.00
C LEU A 63 -0.48 -0.66 8.10
N LEU A 64 0.43 0.06 8.76
CA LEU A 64 0.04 1.09 9.73
C LEU A 64 -0.09 2.44 9.03
N ARG A 65 -1.24 3.08 9.22
CA ARG A 65 -1.52 4.44 8.74
C ARG A 65 -2.22 5.24 9.82
N THR A 66 -2.11 6.57 9.71
CA THR A 66 -2.79 7.51 10.58
C THR A 66 -3.86 8.26 9.79
N ALA A 67 -4.92 8.68 10.47
CA ALA A 67 -5.98 9.49 9.91
C ALA A 67 -6.34 10.62 10.89
N ARG A 68 -6.81 11.76 10.37
CA ARG A 68 -7.28 12.89 11.16
C ARG A 68 -8.51 13.48 10.49
N LEU A 69 -9.61 13.63 11.23
CA LEU A 69 -10.77 14.37 10.75
C LEU A 69 -10.37 15.84 10.56
N LEU A 70 -10.48 16.35 9.33
CA LEU A 70 -10.14 17.73 9.01
C LEU A 70 -11.36 18.64 8.97
N PHE A 71 -12.49 18.13 8.48
CA PHE A 71 -13.73 18.87 8.33
C PHE A 71 -14.93 17.92 8.38
N ALA A 72 -16.02 18.39 9.00
CA ALA A 72 -17.33 17.75 8.97
C ALA A 72 -18.38 18.85 8.76
N GLY A 73 -19.15 18.74 7.69
CA GLY A 73 -20.12 19.76 7.28
C GLY A 73 -20.60 19.53 5.85
N GLU A 74 -21.17 20.57 5.25
CA GLU A 74 -21.76 20.50 3.92
C GLU A 74 -20.86 21.17 2.87
N VAL A 75 -20.72 20.53 1.71
CA VAL A 75 -20.05 21.10 0.54
C VAL A 75 -21.11 21.55 -0.45
N PHE A 76 -21.13 22.84 -0.77
CA PHE A 76 -22.06 23.41 -1.75
C PHE A 76 -21.36 23.54 -3.11
N ILE A 77 -22.05 23.10 -4.16
CA ILE A 77 -21.62 23.24 -5.56
C ILE A 77 -22.70 23.94 -6.39
N PRO A 78 -22.36 24.65 -7.48
CA PRO A 78 -23.36 25.28 -8.33
C PRO A 78 -24.29 24.26 -8.99
N ALA A 79 -25.60 24.49 -8.93
CA ALA A 79 -26.61 23.58 -9.50
C ALA A 79 -26.41 23.30 -11.00
N ARG A 80 -25.85 24.26 -11.76
CA ARG A 80 -25.54 24.07 -13.18
C ARG A 80 -24.51 22.97 -13.48
N VAL A 81 -23.68 22.58 -12.51
CA VAL A 81 -22.62 21.56 -12.66
C VAL A 81 -23.12 20.18 -12.24
N TRP A 82 -24.13 20.13 -11.36
CA TRP A 82 -24.77 18.90 -10.93
C TRP A 82 -26.29 19.12 -10.81
N PRO A 83 -27.02 19.07 -11.94
CA PRO A 83 -28.47 19.21 -11.91
C PRO A 83 -29.06 18.03 -11.15
N ARG A 84 -29.96 18.30 -10.19
CA ARG A 84 -30.77 17.24 -9.59
C ARG A 84 -31.77 16.76 -10.63
N GLU A 85 -31.80 15.46 -10.90
CA GLU A 85 -32.96 14.83 -11.52
C GLU A 85 -34.07 14.78 -10.46
N GLU A 86 -35.26 15.28 -10.80
CA GLU A 86 -36.49 15.16 -9.99
C GLU A 86 -37.08 13.75 -10.07
#